data_AF-A0A1M7B312-F1
#
_entry.id   AF-A0A1M7B312-F1
#
_cell.length_a   1.000
_cell.length_b   1.000
_cell.length_c   1.000
_cell.angle_alpha   90.00
_cell.angle_beta   90.00
_cell.angle_gamma   90.00
#
_symmetry.space_group_name_H-M   'P 1'
#
loop_
_entity.id
_entity.type
_entity.pdbx_description
1 polymer ?
#
loop_
_entity_poly.entity_id
_entity_poly.type
_entity_poly.pdbx_seq_one_letter_code
_entity_poly.pdbx_strand_id
1 'polypeptide(L)'
;MTKMTTPATTAEARPSVRAALIAALVISAVTLGIATFELAMADWPSGFVLLVLVPLTALTFIGCGLWSMTLLLRIRSHGLKFAGPFLVYALTLAALVYAPLQEIALQRNFAWHRASRERIVARVEAGELKPNIATNENLIALGNGEANVSAGGNDIVVDQAENGSYVLFLTSRGLKHTFTGFLHVPAGADPKDFFEFDDKPPSRLVRYDKDWYFVAN
;
A
#
# COMPACT_ATOMS: atom_id res chain seq x y z
N MET A 1 -73.02 -30.55 -4.95
CA MET A 1 -72.03 -29.60 -5.51
C MET A 1 -70.87 -29.51 -4.55
N THR A 2 -69.82 -30.31 -4.75
CA THR A 2 -68.64 -30.34 -3.87
C THR A 2 -67.54 -29.53 -4.54
N LYS A 3 -67.19 -28.39 -3.93
CA LYS A 3 -66.17 -27.47 -4.44
C LYS A 3 -64.80 -28.05 -4.06
N MET A 4 -64.09 -28.63 -5.04
CA MET A 4 -62.69 -29.03 -4.88
C MET A 4 -61.83 -27.78 -4.79
N THR A 5 -61.20 -27.56 -3.64
CA THR A 5 -60.18 -26.55 -3.44
C THR A 5 -58.82 -27.16 -3.81
N THR A 6 -58.25 -26.72 -4.93
CA THR A 6 -56.88 -27.04 -5.33
C THR A 6 -55.89 -26.34 -4.39
N PRO A 7 -54.89 -27.03 -3.82
CA PRO A 7 -53.87 -26.37 -3.01
C PRO A 7 -52.92 -25.57 -3.92
N ALA A 8 -52.63 -24.34 -3.53
CA ALA A 8 -51.66 -23.49 -4.20
C ALA A 8 -50.25 -24.08 -4.04
N THR A 9 -49.67 -24.53 -5.15
CA THR A 9 -48.26 -24.93 -5.23
C THR A 9 -47.39 -23.74 -4.85
N THR A 10 -46.80 -23.77 -3.66
CA THR A 10 -45.80 -22.79 -3.23
C THR A 10 -44.58 -22.99 -4.12
N ALA A 11 -44.32 -22.05 -5.03
CA ALA A 11 -43.11 -22.08 -5.86
C ALA A 11 -41.90 -22.06 -4.93
N GLU A 12 -41.15 -23.17 -4.88
CA GLU A 12 -39.91 -23.26 -4.11
C GLU A 12 -38.98 -22.11 -4.51
N ALA A 13 -38.64 -21.27 -3.55
CA ALA A 13 -37.68 -20.19 -3.75
C ALA A 13 -36.34 -20.79 -4.19
N ARG A 14 -35.98 -20.59 -5.46
CA ARG A 14 -34.72 -21.12 -6.00
C ARG A 14 -33.55 -20.58 -5.16
N PRO A 15 -32.64 -21.45 -4.67
CA PRO A 15 -31.51 -21.00 -3.88
C PRO A 15 -30.62 -20.08 -4.74
N SER A 16 -30.56 -18.82 -4.34
CA SER A 16 -29.86 -17.72 -5.02
C SER A 16 -28.48 -17.52 -4.39
N VAL A 17 -27.43 -17.51 -5.23
CA VAL A 17 -26.03 -17.26 -4.82
C VAL A 17 -25.63 -15.79 -4.99
N ARG A 18 -26.50 -14.97 -5.63
CA ARG A 18 -26.16 -13.60 -6.02
C ARG A 18 -25.78 -12.73 -4.83
N ALA A 19 -26.54 -12.81 -3.74
CA ALA A 19 -26.24 -12.05 -2.52
C ALA A 19 -24.89 -12.44 -1.92
N ALA A 20 -24.59 -13.74 -1.85
CA ALA A 20 -23.32 -14.24 -1.34
C ALA A 20 -22.14 -13.81 -2.23
N LEU A 21 -22.32 -13.80 -3.55
CA LEU A 21 -21.29 -13.36 -4.47
C LEU A 21 -21.04 -11.84 -4.39
N ILE A 22 -22.09 -11.04 -4.29
CA ILE A 22 -21.97 -9.59 -4.09
C ILE A 22 -21.24 -9.30 -2.77
N ALA A 23 -21.63 -9.98 -1.69
CA ALA A 23 -20.94 -9.85 -0.40
C ALA A 23 -19.46 -10.22 -0.52
N ALA A 24 -19.12 -11.33 -1.18
CA ALA A 24 -17.73 -11.76 -1.39
C ALA A 24 -16.92 -10.73 -2.18
N LEU A 25 -17.49 -10.14 -3.24
CA LEU A 25 -16.85 -9.10 -4.03
C LEU A 25 -16.63 -7.82 -3.22
N VAL A 26 -17.66 -7.34 -2.51
CA VAL A 26 -17.56 -6.11 -1.72
C VAL A 26 -16.54 -6.27 -0.59
N ILE A 27 -16.63 -7.36 0.18
CA ILE A 27 -15.72 -7.61 1.31
C ILE A 27 -14.28 -7.78 0.80
N SER A 28 -14.08 -8.50 -0.30
CA SER A 28 -12.75 -8.65 -0.91
C SER A 28 -12.18 -7.33 -1.42
N ALA A 29 -13.00 -6.52 -2.09
CA ALA A 29 -12.58 -5.20 -2.59
C ALA A 29 -12.22 -4.26 -1.44
N VAL A 30 -13.02 -4.24 -0.36
CA VAL A 30 -12.71 -3.47 0.85
C VAL A 30 -11.42 -3.96 1.50
N THR A 31 -11.22 -5.28 1.60
CA THR A 31 -10.01 -5.86 2.19
C THR A 31 -8.76 -5.49 1.39
N LEU A 32 -8.80 -5.63 0.06
CA LEU A 32 -7.70 -5.21 -0.81
C LEU A 32 -7.47 -3.71 -0.73
N GLY A 33 -8.56 -2.91 -0.71
CA GLY A 33 -8.49 -1.46 -0.58
C GLY A 33 -7.76 -1.04 0.70
N ILE A 34 -8.14 -1.61 1.84
CA ILE A 34 -7.47 -1.36 3.13
C ILE A 34 -6.01 -1.79 3.09
N ALA A 35 -5.70 -2.99 2.56
CA ALA A 35 -4.32 -3.45 2.44
C ALA A 35 -3.47 -2.50 1.58
N THR A 36 -4.01 -2.00 0.46
CA THR A 36 -3.32 -1.01 -0.38
C THR A 36 -3.20 0.37 0.27
N PHE A 37 -4.18 0.76 1.08
CA PHE A 37 -4.18 2.04 1.78
C PHE A 37 -3.13 2.07 2.89
N GLU A 38 -3.06 1.01 3.70
CA GLU A 38 -2.01 0.84 4.72
C GLU A 38 -0.60 0.98 4.11
N LEU A 39 -0.38 0.37 2.94
CA LEU A 39 0.90 0.48 2.22
C LEU A 39 1.20 1.90 1.74
N ALA A 40 0.18 2.71 1.43
CA ALA A 40 0.34 4.08 0.95
C ALA A 40 0.48 5.11 2.09
N MET A 41 0.01 4.77 3.29
CA MET A 41 -0.09 5.66 4.46
C MET A 41 0.75 5.14 5.63
N ALA A 42 1.87 4.48 5.36
CA ALA A 42 2.73 3.86 6.37
C ALA A 42 3.14 4.80 7.52
N ASP A 43 3.17 6.12 7.28
CA ASP A 43 3.47 7.16 8.28
C ASP A 43 2.23 7.78 8.95
N TRP A 44 1.03 7.27 8.70
CA TRP A 44 -0.20 7.72 9.33
C TRP A 44 -0.61 6.76 10.44
N PRO A 45 -0.22 7.00 11.71
CA PRO A 45 -0.57 6.15 12.82
C PRO A 45 -1.98 6.49 13.27
N SER A 46 -3.00 6.26 12.44
CA SER A 46 -4.33 6.14 13.01
C SER A 46 -4.38 4.80 13.72
N GLY A 47 -4.02 4.77 15.00
CA GLY A 47 -4.19 3.58 15.85
C GLY A 47 -5.61 3.01 15.73
N PHE A 48 -6.60 3.83 15.38
CA PHE A 48 -7.94 3.40 15.00
C PHE A 48 -7.98 2.43 13.81
N VAL A 49 -7.27 2.72 12.71
CA VAL A 49 -7.29 1.85 11.52
C VAL A 49 -6.60 0.52 11.84
N LEU A 50 -5.42 0.55 12.45
CA LEU A 50 -4.68 -0.67 12.80
C LEU A 50 -5.34 -1.50 13.90
N LEU A 51 -5.89 -0.88 14.95
CA LEU A 51 -6.45 -1.60 16.10
C LEU A 51 -7.93 -1.94 15.96
N VAL A 52 -8.68 -1.24 15.11
CA VAL A 52 -10.13 -1.46 14.95
C VAL A 52 -10.45 -1.92 13.54
N LEU A 53 -10.11 -1.13 12.52
CA LEU A 53 -10.57 -1.38 11.15
C LEU A 53 -9.94 -2.66 10.55
N VAL A 54 -8.63 -2.83 10.68
CA VAL A 54 -7.90 -3.99 10.17
C VAL A 54 -8.39 -5.30 10.80
N PRO A 55 -8.43 -5.47 12.15
CA PRO A 55 -8.89 -6.72 12.74
C PRO A 55 -10.38 -6.97 12.46
N LEU A 56 -11.22 -5.94 12.45
CA LEU A 56 -12.64 -6.10 12.12
C LEU A 56 -12.83 -6.59 10.67
N THR A 57 -12.08 -6.01 9.73
CA THR A 57 -12.10 -6.42 8.32
C THR A 57 -11.58 -7.84 8.17
N ALA A 58 -10.48 -8.18 8.85
CA ALA A 58 -9.92 -9.53 8.83
C ALA A 58 -10.90 -10.58 9.38
N LEU A 59 -11.54 -10.30 10.52
CA LEU A 59 -12.55 -11.18 11.11
C LEU A 59 -13.76 -11.35 10.19
N THR A 60 -14.22 -10.27 9.57
CA THR A 60 -15.32 -10.31 8.60
C THR A 60 -14.94 -11.14 7.37
N PHE A 61 -13.74 -10.94 6.84
CA PHE A 61 -13.21 -11.69 5.70
C PHE A 61 -13.09 -13.18 6.01
N ILE A 62 -12.50 -13.53 7.16
CA ILE A 62 -12.35 -14.93 7.59
C ILE A 62 -13.71 -15.57 7.86
N GLY A 63 -14.59 -14.89 8.60
CA GLY A 63 -15.93 -15.40 8.93
C GLY A 63 -16.77 -15.65 7.68
N CYS A 64 -16.81 -14.70 6.75
CA CYS A 64 -17.53 -14.87 5.48
C CYS A 64 -16.84 -15.90 4.57
N GLY A 65 -15.51 -16.01 4.59
CA GLY A 65 -14.76 -17.04 3.89
C GLY A 65 -15.12 -18.45 4.38
N LEU A 66 -15.12 -18.67 5.70
CA LEU A 66 -15.52 -19.94 6.31
C LEU A 66 -16.98 -20.26 6.03
N TRP A 67 -17.88 -19.26 6.13
CA TRP A 67 -19.27 -19.42 5.73
C TRP A 67 -19.40 -19.83 4.26
N SER A 68 -18.63 -19.21 3.35
CA SER A 68 -18.65 -19.55 1.93
C SER A 68 -18.21 -21.00 1.66
N MET A 69 -17.36 -21.57 2.52
CA MET A 69 -16.95 -22.97 2.44
C MET A 69 -18.14 -23.92 2.67
N THR A 70 -19.11 -23.54 3.52
CA THR A 70 -20.34 -24.34 3.71
C THR A 70 -21.20 -24.38 2.45
N LEU A 71 -21.12 -23.37 1.57
CA LEU A 71 -21.81 -23.36 0.28
C LEU A 71 -21.20 -24.38 -0.69
N LEU A 72 -19.94 -24.77 -0.52
CA LEU A 72 -19.31 -25.82 -1.35
C LEU A 72 -20.01 -27.16 -1.18
N LEU A 73 -20.53 -27.47 0.01
CA LEU A 73 -21.29 -28.70 0.25
C LEU A 73 -22.55 -28.78 -0.63
N ARG A 74 -23.09 -27.62 -1.02
CA ARG A 74 -24.27 -27.52 -1.89
C ARG A 74 -23.94 -27.65 -3.39
N ILE A 75 -22.67 -27.74 -3.78
CA ILE A 75 -22.27 -27.90 -5.19
C ILE A 75 -22.82 -29.19 -5.78
N ARG A 76 -22.75 -30.30 -5.04
CA ARG A 76 -23.25 -31.60 -5.50
C ARG A 76 -24.75 -31.58 -5.82
N SER A 77 -25.52 -30.79 -5.08
CA SER A 77 -26.98 -30.75 -5.21
C SER A 77 -27.49 -29.62 -6.11
N HIS A 78 -26.75 -28.51 -6.23
CA HIS A 78 -27.27 -27.30 -6.87
C HIS A 78 -26.29 -26.64 -7.88
N GLY A 79 -25.17 -27.30 -8.18
CA GLY A 79 -24.25 -26.94 -9.25
C GLY A 79 -23.09 -26.02 -8.85
N LEU A 80 -22.16 -25.82 -9.79
CA LEU A 80 -20.87 -25.15 -9.55
C LEU A 80 -20.99 -23.66 -9.17
N LYS A 81 -22.14 -23.02 -9.45
CA LYS A 81 -22.38 -21.60 -9.10
C LYS A 81 -22.21 -21.29 -7.61
N PHE A 82 -22.34 -22.28 -6.72
CA PHE A 82 -22.12 -22.13 -5.28
C PHE A 82 -20.63 -22.07 -4.89
N ALA A 83 -19.72 -22.42 -5.79
CA ALA A 83 -18.27 -22.25 -5.59
C ALA A 83 -17.82 -20.79 -5.77
N GLY A 84 -18.60 -19.96 -6.48
CA GLY A 84 -18.22 -18.60 -6.84
C GLY A 84 -17.74 -17.74 -5.66
N PRO A 85 -18.52 -17.60 -4.57
CA PRO A 85 -18.11 -16.81 -3.42
C PRO A 85 -16.80 -17.30 -2.78
N PHE A 86 -16.63 -18.62 -2.64
CA PHE A 86 -15.40 -19.20 -2.10
C PHE A 86 -14.19 -18.93 -2.99
N LEU A 87 -14.34 -19.06 -4.32
CA LEU A 87 -13.29 -18.74 -5.28
C LEU A 87 -12.85 -17.28 -5.17
N VAL A 88 -13.79 -16.34 -4.98
CA VAL A 88 -13.45 -14.92 -4.76
C VAL A 88 -12.60 -14.76 -3.51
N TYR A 89 -12.98 -15.34 -2.37
CA TYR A 89 -12.18 -15.28 -1.15
C TYR A 89 -10.80 -15.93 -1.31
N ALA A 90 -10.73 -17.09 -1.97
CA ALA A 90 -9.48 -17.79 -2.21
C ALA A 90 -8.52 -16.98 -3.11
N LEU A 91 -9.05 -16.36 -4.17
CA LEU A 91 -8.27 -15.49 -5.05
C LEU A 91 -7.80 -14.23 -4.33
N THR A 92 -8.65 -13.61 -3.51
CA THR A 92 -8.27 -12.44 -2.71
C THR A 92 -7.17 -12.79 -1.70
N LEU A 93 -7.28 -13.94 -1.02
CA LEU A 93 -6.24 -14.41 -0.12
C LEU A 93 -4.94 -14.70 -0.87
N ALA A 94 -5.01 -15.33 -2.03
CA ALA A 94 -3.84 -15.56 -2.88
C ALA A 94 -3.19 -14.24 -3.32
N ALA A 95 -3.99 -13.24 -3.68
CA ALA A 95 -3.48 -11.90 -4.00
C ALA A 95 -2.78 -11.25 -2.79
N LEU A 96 -3.37 -11.34 -1.58
CA LEU A 96 -2.76 -10.78 -0.37
C LEU A 96 -1.43 -11.46 0.01
N VAL A 97 -1.30 -12.76 -0.25
CA VAL A 97 -0.10 -13.54 0.12
C VAL A 97 0.99 -13.48 -0.94
N TYR A 98 0.62 -13.54 -2.22
CA TYR A 98 1.57 -13.74 -3.32
C TYR A 98 1.75 -12.52 -4.21
N ALA A 99 0.81 -11.57 -4.24
CA ALA A 99 1.02 -10.36 -5.04
C ALA A 99 2.00 -9.43 -4.32
N PRO A 100 3.02 -8.89 -5.01
CA PRO A 100 3.98 -7.95 -4.43
C PRO A 100 3.36 -6.56 -4.33
N LEU A 101 2.25 -6.43 -3.58
CA LEU A 101 1.45 -5.21 -3.48
C LEU A 101 2.27 -4.01 -3.02
N GLN A 102 3.22 -4.23 -2.10
CA GLN A 102 4.13 -3.20 -1.62
C GLN A 102 5.03 -2.66 -2.74
N GLU A 103 5.63 -3.54 -3.55
CA GLU A 103 6.48 -3.12 -4.67
C GLU A 103 5.69 -2.36 -5.73
N ILE A 104 4.47 -2.82 -6.03
CA ILE A 104 3.55 -2.15 -6.96
C ILE A 104 3.20 -0.74 -6.43
N ALA A 105 2.92 -0.62 -5.14
CA ALA A 105 2.63 0.66 -4.51
C ALA A 105 3.83 1.62 -4.56
N LEU A 106 5.04 1.12 -4.26
CA LEU A 106 6.28 1.89 -4.34
C LEU A 106 6.59 2.35 -5.77
N GLN A 107 6.45 1.47 -6.76
CA GLN A 107 6.63 1.82 -8.18
C GLN A 107 5.64 2.89 -8.63
N ARG A 108 4.37 2.75 -8.27
CA ARG A 108 3.34 3.75 -8.59
C ARG A 108 3.64 5.08 -7.89
N ASN A 109 4.03 5.05 -6.62
CA ASN A 109 4.41 6.25 -5.87
C ASN A 109 5.59 6.96 -6.54
N PHE A 110 6.63 6.21 -6.92
CA PHE A 110 7.79 6.73 -7.62
C PHE A 110 7.39 7.40 -8.93
N ALA A 111 6.67 6.67 -9.79
CA ALA A 111 6.25 7.19 -11.10
C ALA A 111 5.38 8.46 -10.98
N TRP A 112 4.47 8.50 -10.01
CA TRP A 112 3.58 9.65 -9.80
C TRP A 112 4.32 10.90 -9.35
N HIS A 113 5.33 10.77 -8.48
CA HIS A 113 6.04 11.91 -7.88
C HIS A 113 7.34 12.26 -8.61
N ARG A 114 7.80 11.43 -9.55
CA ARG A 114 9.11 11.56 -10.22
C ARG A 114 9.41 12.98 -10.71
N ALA A 115 8.54 13.56 -11.54
CA ALA A 115 8.78 14.88 -12.12
C ALA A 115 8.90 15.98 -11.05
N SER A 116 8.10 15.89 -9.98
CA SER A 116 8.19 16.84 -8.86
C SER A 116 9.47 16.66 -8.06
N ARG A 117 9.89 15.41 -7.83
CA ARG A 117 11.15 15.10 -7.14
C ARG A 117 12.36 15.57 -7.94
N GLU A 118 12.39 15.33 -9.24
CA GLU A 118 13.45 15.82 -10.15
C GLU A 118 13.53 17.36 -10.12
N ARG A 119 12.39 18.07 -10.12
CA ARG A 119 12.37 19.53 -9.96
C ARG A 119 12.98 19.98 -8.63
N ILE A 120 12.69 19.27 -7.54
CA ILE A 120 13.22 19.59 -6.22
C ILE A 120 14.73 19.34 -6.16
N VAL A 121 15.21 18.21 -6.69
CA VAL A 121 16.64 17.90 -6.82
C VAL A 121 17.37 19.03 -7.54
N ALA A 122 16.88 19.46 -8.69
CA ALA A 122 17.52 20.54 -9.47
C ALA A 122 17.62 21.85 -8.67
N ARG A 123 16.64 22.15 -7.80
CA ARG A 123 16.64 23.35 -6.96
C ARG A 123 17.55 23.23 -5.74
N VAL A 124 17.72 22.02 -5.21
CA VAL A 124 18.73 21.73 -4.19
C VAL A 124 20.13 21.93 -4.79
N GLU A 125 20.38 21.36 -5.98
CA GLU A 125 21.66 21.48 -6.69
C GLU A 125 21.96 22.94 -7.08
N ALA A 126 20.94 23.72 -7.45
CA ALA A 126 21.08 25.16 -7.72
C ALA A 126 21.29 26.00 -6.44
N GLY A 127 21.20 25.39 -5.26
CA GLY A 127 21.34 26.07 -3.96
C GLY A 127 20.16 26.98 -3.59
N GLU A 128 19.02 26.87 -4.30
CA GLU A 128 17.79 27.59 -3.98
C GLU A 128 17.12 27.05 -2.72
N LEU A 129 17.20 25.72 -2.52
CA LEU A 129 16.69 25.03 -1.34
C LEU A 129 17.88 24.74 -0.41
N LYS A 130 17.82 25.31 0.79
CA LYS A 130 18.85 25.13 1.82
C LYS A 130 18.24 24.54 3.09
N PRO A 131 19.05 23.82 3.89
CA PRO A 131 18.64 23.38 5.22
C PRO A 131 18.03 24.53 6.01
N ASN A 132 16.79 24.33 6.45
CA ASN A 132 15.97 25.36 7.10
C ASN A 132 15.44 24.93 8.46
N ILE A 133 15.90 23.78 8.96
CA ILE A 133 15.56 23.25 10.29
C ILE A 133 16.76 23.43 11.23
N ALA A 134 16.61 24.27 12.26
CA ALA A 134 17.70 24.60 13.18
C ALA A 134 18.27 23.39 13.97
N THR A 135 17.49 22.32 14.09
CA THR A 135 17.90 21.10 14.81
C THR A 135 18.56 20.05 13.92
N ASN A 136 18.60 20.24 12.60
CA ASN A 136 19.21 19.28 11.67
C ASN A 136 19.70 19.98 10.40
N GLU A 137 21.03 20.00 10.23
CA GLU A 137 21.72 20.68 9.13
C GLU A 137 21.54 19.98 7.77
N ASN A 138 21.00 18.76 7.75
CA ASN A 138 20.75 17.99 6.53
C ASN A 138 19.26 17.94 6.16
N LEU A 139 18.37 18.55 6.94
CA LEU A 139 16.92 18.54 6.63
C LEU A 139 16.45 19.84 5.97
N ILE A 140 15.68 19.69 4.90
CA ILE A 140 14.94 20.77 4.24
C ILE A 140 13.45 20.47 4.35
N ALA A 141 12.73 21.32 5.06
CA ALA A 141 11.27 21.35 5.04
C ALA A 141 10.81 22.08 3.76
N LEU A 142 10.17 21.37 2.83
CA LEU A 142 9.66 21.95 1.58
C LEU A 142 8.43 22.85 1.79
N GLY A 143 7.73 22.67 2.91
CA GLY A 143 6.52 23.40 3.27
C GLY A 143 5.30 23.06 2.41
N ASN A 144 4.19 23.74 2.66
CA ASN A 144 2.88 23.46 2.05
C ASN A 144 2.74 23.99 0.61
N GLY A 145 3.70 24.77 0.13
CA GLY A 145 3.70 25.34 -1.23
C GLY A 145 4.22 24.39 -2.30
N GLU A 146 4.92 23.32 -1.90
CA GLU A 146 5.45 22.30 -2.81
C GLU A 146 4.51 21.09 -2.91
N ALA A 147 4.70 20.31 -3.98
CA ALA A 147 4.04 19.02 -4.09
C ALA A 147 4.44 18.12 -2.92
N ASN A 148 3.47 17.39 -2.35
CA ASN A 148 3.73 16.41 -1.31
C ASN A 148 4.41 15.19 -1.93
N VAL A 149 5.75 15.14 -1.85
CA VAL A 149 6.60 14.14 -2.50
C VAL A 149 7.39 13.28 -1.49
N SER A 150 7.35 13.67 -0.22
CA SER A 150 8.06 13.04 0.89
C SER A 150 7.13 12.92 2.10
N ALA A 151 7.24 11.81 2.82
CA ALA A 151 6.43 11.52 3.99
C ALA A 151 6.91 12.31 5.24
N GLY A 152 6.11 12.32 6.30
CA GLY A 152 6.48 12.96 7.57
C GLY A 152 6.55 14.49 7.56
N GLY A 153 5.73 15.18 6.76
CA GLY A 153 5.69 16.65 6.71
C GLY A 153 6.25 17.27 5.44
N ASN A 154 6.56 16.44 4.43
CA ASN A 154 7.20 16.87 3.17
C ASN A 154 8.64 17.36 3.36
N ASP A 155 9.34 16.79 4.34
CA ASP A 155 10.76 17.05 4.58
C ASP A 155 11.63 16.16 3.68
N ILE A 156 12.74 16.69 3.20
CA ILE A 156 13.77 15.92 2.49
C ILE A 156 15.09 15.96 3.27
N VAL A 157 15.88 14.89 3.16
CA VAL A 157 17.23 14.85 3.70
C VAL A 157 18.21 15.08 2.55
N VAL A 158 19.16 15.99 2.75
CA VAL A 158 20.16 16.37 1.76
C VAL A 158 21.54 16.16 2.34
N ASP A 159 22.41 15.55 1.55
CA ASP A 159 23.83 15.42 1.84
C ASP A 159 24.62 16.15 0.75
N GLN A 160 25.44 17.10 1.16
CA GLN A 160 26.25 17.91 0.26
C GLN A 160 27.66 17.32 0.19
N ALA A 161 27.88 16.44 -0.79
CA ALA A 161 29.18 15.82 -1.03
C ALA A 161 29.96 16.55 -2.13
N GLU A 162 31.27 16.27 -2.23
CA GLU A 162 32.15 16.89 -3.24
C GLU A 162 31.72 16.58 -4.68
N ASN A 163 31.04 15.46 -4.90
CA ASN A 163 30.58 14.98 -6.21
C ASN A 163 29.12 15.36 -6.54
N GLY A 164 28.44 16.09 -5.66
CA GLY A 164 27.07 16.56 -5.84
C GLY A 164 26.19 16.35 -4.61
N SER A 165 24.90 16.68 -4.76
CA SER A 165 23.94 16.59 -3.66
C SER A 165 23.16 15.27 -3.70
N TYR A 166 23.24 14.47 -2.65
CA TYR A 166 22.28 13.38 -2.45
C TYR A 166 20.99 13.95 -1.89
N VAL A 167 19.85 13.48 -2.39
CA VAL A 167 18.54 13.96 -1.94
C VAL A 167 17.63 12.78 -1.67
N LEU A 168 17.25 12.60 -0.41
CA LEU A 168 16.37 11.54 0.05
C LEU A 168 14.96 12.08 0.27
N PHE A 169 14.01 11.46 -0.43
CA PHE A 169 12.57 11.64 -0.24
C PHE A 169 12.02 10.47 0.58
N LEU A 170 11.56 10.74 1.78
CA LEU A 170 11.06 9.72 2.69
C LEU A 170 9.74 9.12 2.17
N THR A 171 9.61 7.81 2.24
CA THR A 171 8.33 7.09 2.10
C THR A 171 7.79 6.62 3.44
N SER A 172 8.70 6.38 4.40
CA SER A 172 8.32 6.18 5.79
C SER A 172 9.41 6.65 6.75
N ARG A 173 9.01 7.25 7.87
CA ARG A 173 9.87 7.52 9.04
C ARG A 173 9.48 6.60 10.18
N GLY A 174 10.30 5.57 10.39
CA GLY A 174 10.11 4.60 11.46
C GLY A 174 10.49 5.12 12.85
N LEU A 175 10.14 4.31 13.85
CA LEU A 175 10.60 4.50 15.23
C LEU A 175 12.07 4.03 15.35
N LYS A 176 12.89 4.72 16.16
CA LYS A 176 14.32 4.42 16.40
C LYS A 176 15.25 4.62 15.19
N HIS A 177 15.18 5.78 14.54
CA HIS A 177 16.06 6.18 13.43
C HIS A 177 15.97 5.31 12.17
N THR A 178 14.95 4.44 12.05
CA THR A 178 14.72 3.69 10.82
C THR A 178 13.97 4.54 9.80
N PHE A 179 14.34 4.48 8.53
CA PHE A 179 13.64 5.15 7.44
C PHE A 179 13.58 4.28 6.19
N THR A 180 12.65 4.63 5.32
CA THR A 180 12.63 4.18 3.92
C THR A 180 12.39 5.38 3.02
N GLY A 181 12.93 5.34 1.80
CA GLY A 181 12.71 6.43 0.87
C GLY A 181 13.35 6.23 -0.50
N PHE A 182 13.13 7.21 -1.36
CA PHE A 182 13.76 7.33 -2.66
C PHE A 182 14.94 8.29 -2.57
N LEU A 183 16.14 7.77 -2.78
CA LEU A 183 17.40 8.49 -2.83
C LEU A 183 17.72 8.85 -4.29
N HIS A 184 17.88 10.15 -4.55
CA HIS A 184 18.57 10.63 -5.74
C HIS A 184 20.06 10.69 -5.45
N VAL A 185 20.85 10.11 -6.34
CA VAL A 185 22.30 10.00 -6.23
C VAL A 185 22.95 10.89 -7.29
N PRO A 186 23.97 11.69 -6.95
CA PRO A 186 24.73 12.45 -7.93
C PRO A 186 25.28 11.57 -9.06
N ALA A 187 25.36 12.12 -10.27
CA ALA A 187 25.80 11.35 -11.44
C ALA A 187 27.21 10.77 -11.24
N GLY A 188 27.30 9.43 -11.23
CA GLY A 188 28.57 8.71 -11.08
C GLY A 188 28.99 8.42 -9.64
N ALA A 189 28.17 8.78 -8.65
CA ALA A 189 28.40 8.47 -7.24
C ALA A 189 27.79 7.12 -6.82
N ASP A 190 28.24 6.56 -5.69
CA ASP A 190 27.66 5.33 -5.10
C ASP A 190 26.55 5.71 -4.10
N PRO A 191 25.33 5.13 -4.19
CA PRO A 191 24.29 5.33 -3.16
C PRO A 191 24.73 4.99 -1.72
N LYS A 192 25.80 4.19 -1.55
CA LYS A 192 26.34 3.84 -0.22
C LYS A 192 27.17 4.95 0.42
N ASP A 193 27.58 5.95 -0.36
CA ASP A 193 28.36 7.09 0.13
C ASP A 193 27.45 8.16 0.78
N PHE A 194 26.15 7.91 0.88
CA PHE A 194 25.21 8.78 1.58
C PHE A 194 25.41 8.66 3.10
N PHE A 195 25.56 9.79 3.81
CA PHE A 195 25.99 9.82 5.22
C PHE A 195 25.18 8.93 6.19
N GLU A 196 23.89 8.69 5.94
CA GLU A 196 23.06 7.80 6.77
C GLU A 196 23.52 6.33 6.73
N PHE A 197 24.44 5.97 5.84
CA PHE A 197 25.00 4.63 5.68
C PHE A 197 26.46 4.49 6.12
N ASP A 198 27.08 5.54 6.66
CA ASP A 198 28.48 5.55 7.09
C ASP A 198 28.77 4.48 8.16
N ASP A 199 27.88 4.35 9.15
CA ASP A 199 28.01 3.39 10.24
C ASP A 199 27.52 1.98 9.88
N LYS A 200 26.55 1.89 8.96
CA LYS A 200 25.87 0.65 8.62
C LYS A 200 25.34 0.68 7.19
N PRO A 201 25.61 -0.37 6.38
CA PRO A 201 25.07 -0.44 5.03
C PRO A 201 23.54 -0.49 5.03
N PRO A 202 22.90 0.01 3.96
CA PRO A 202 21.45 -0.01 3.85
C PRO A 202 20.90 -1.44 3.94
N SER A 203 19.85 -1.64 4.74
CA SER A 203 19.11 -2.91 4.84
C SER A 203 18.42 -3.26 3.53
N ARG A 204 18.11 -2.26 2.71
CA ARG A 204 17.58 -2.42 1.35
C ARG A 204 18.15 -1.34 0.43
N LEU A 205 18.62 -1.75 -0.74
CA LEU A 205 19.11 -0.87 -1.79
C LEU A 205 18.66 -1.42 -3.16
N VAL A 206 17.66 -0.79 -3.76
CA VAL A 206 17.07 -1.24 -5.03
C VAL A 206 17.09 -0.10 -6.02
N ARG A 207 17.66 -0.32 -7.21
CA ARG A 207 17.67 0.69 -8.27
C ARG A 207 16.30 0.80 -8.94
N TYR A 208 15.78 2.01 -9.07
CA TYR A 208 14.52 2.32 -9.76
C TYR A 208 14.74 3.00 -11.11
N ASP A 209 15.80 3.82 -11.23
CA ASP A 209 16.19 4.47 -12.49
C ASP A 209 17.70 4.76 -12.51
N LYS A 210 18.19 5.52 -13.50
CA LYS A 210 19.59 5.85 -13.71
C LYS A 210 20.27 6.32 -12.41
N ASP A 211 19.67 7.32 -11.77
CA ASP A 211 20.20 8.03 -10.60
C ASP A 211 19.26 7.93 -9.38
N TRP A 212 18.29 7.00 -9.43
CA TRP A 212 17.25 6.83 -8.41
C TRP A 212 17.28 5.45 -7.78
N TYR A 213 17.33 5.42 -6.45
CA TYR A 213 17.37 4.22 -5.64
C TYR A 213 16.30 4.25 -4.56
N PHE A 214 15.67 3.13 -4.28
CA PHE A 214 14.90 2.94 -3.06
C PHE A 214 15.82 2.38 -1.99
N VAL A 215 15.84 3.06 -0.85
CA VAL A 215 16.73 2.76 0.28
C VAL A 215 15.97 2.54 1.58
N ALA A 216 16.52 1.67 2.44
CA ALA A 216 16.11 1.51 3.83
C ALA A 216 17.36 1.27 4.70
N ASN A 217 17.36 1.75 5.94
CA ASN A 217 18.45 1.51 6.91
C ASN A 217 18.12 0.44 7.95
#